data_AF-A0A1Z7ZU03-F1
#
_entry.id   AF-A0A1Z7ZU03-F1
#
_cell.length_a   1.000
_cell.length_b   1.000
_cell.length_c   1.000
_cell.angle_alpha   90.00
_cell.angle_beta   90.00
_cell.angle_gamma   90.00
#
_symmetry.space_group_name_H-M   'P 1'
#
loop_
_entity.id
_entity.type
_entity.pdbx_description
1 polymer ?
#
loop_
_entity_poly.entity_id
_entity_poly.type
_entity_poly.pdbx_seq_one_letter_code
_entity_poly.pdbx_strand_id
1 'polypeptide(L)'
;MVTVLFIASDIYSQSKEVEFDVYTNSAANASQYLLGDDVALRDCASTHCEKLTTINIGTNVRLLAKSETSQTINGVTSRFYKIKMGPQVGWIWGGLISQKTMVSAINPEIKFVFGEAGVDYKGYKRFQIRAVRNGVEIDKIFVKSETLNHNLISLINKQDNTYGTDVITLCNTEGESCEVADSKSYIVFKDNKLMQTSSLAALEKVKFKKASYAFSCELDNE
;
A
#
# COMPACT_ATOMS: atom_id res chain seq x y z
N MET A 1 -38.12 42.79 -9.55
CA MET A 1 -37.21 42.22 -8.54
C MET A 1 -36.89 40.81 -8.99
N VAL A 2 -35.68 40.53 -9.47
CA VAL A 2 -35.28 39.21 -9.97
C VAL A 2 -34.52 38.50 -8.86
N THR A 3 -35.08 37.42 -8.34
CA THR A 3 -34.43 36.58 -7.33
C THR A 3 -33.61 35.52 -8.06
N VAL A 4 -32.29 35.66 -8.03
CA VAL A 4 -31.37 34.62 -8.53
C VAL A 4 -31.15 33.63 -7.39
N LEU A 5 -31.63 32.40 -7.58
CA LEU A 5 -31.39 31.29 -6.67
C LEU A 5 -30.03 30.67 -7.02
N PHE A 6 -29.00 30.97 -6.23
CA PHE A 6 -27.71 30.28 -6.32
C PHE A 6 -27.86 28.90 -5.67
N ILE A 7 -28.06 27.87 -6.50
CA ILE A 7 -27.89 26.49 -6.04
C ILE A 7 -26.40 26.22 -6.05
N ALA A 8 -25.78 26.27 -4.87
CA ALA A 8 -24.44 25.74 -4.67
C ALA A 8 -24.53 24.22 -4.82
N SER A 9 -24.27 23.71 -6.03
CA SER A 9 -23.95 22.30 -6.21
C SER A 9 -22.58 22.08 -5.60
N ASP A 10 -22.54 21.51 -4.40
CA ASP A 10 -21.34 20.88 -3.88
C ASP A 10 -20.97 19.78 -4.89
N ILE A 11 -20.02 20.10 -5.77
CA ILE A 11 -19.38 19.12 -6.62
C ILE A 11 -18.51 18.28 -5.69
N TYR A 12 -19.12 17.32 -5.00
CA TYR A 12 -18.38 16.23 -4.39
C TYR A 12 -17.69 15.51 -5.54
N SER A 13 -16.40 15.78 -5.72
CA SER A 13 -15.52 14.92 -6.49
C SER A 13 -15.75 13.50 -5.98
N GLN A 14 -16.39 12.65 -6.79
CA GLN A 14 -16.73 11.29 -6.39
C GLN A 14 -15.44 10.48 -6.29
N SER A 15 -14.72 10.63 -5.17
CA SER A 15 -13.62 9.75 -4.84
C SER A 15 -14.17 8.33 -4.80
N LYS A 16 -13.71 7.47 -5.70
CA LYS A 16 -14.10 6.06 -5.73
C LYS A 16 -13.90 5.44 -4.33
N GLU A 17 -14.93 4.79 -3.82
CA GLU A 17 -14.87 4.10 -2.52
C GLU A 17 -13.76 3.04 -2.52
N VAL A 18 -12.96 3.00 -1.46
CA VAL A 18 -12.05 1.88 -1.19
C VAL A 18 -12.88 0.73 -0.64
N GLU A 19 -13.00 -0.32 -1.43
CA GLU A 19 -13.90 -1.45 -1.17
C GLU A 19 -13.14 -2.78 -1.18
N PHE A 20 -13.60 -3.71 -0.34
CA PHE A 20 -13.07 -5.06 -0.21
C PHE A 20 -14.19 -6.10 -0.27
N ASP A 21 -13.85 -7.26 -0.82
CA ASP A 21 -14.71 -8.44 -0.75
C ASP A 21 -14.72 -9.03 0.66
N VAL A 22 -15.90 -9.53 1.05
CA VAL A 22 -16.12 -10.21 2.32
C VAL A 22 -16.26 -11.71 2.09
N TYR A 23 -16.09 -12.49 3.15
CA TYR A 23 -16.06 -13.95 3.09
C TYR A 23 -17.34 -14.57 2.50
N THR A 24 -18.49 -13.94 2.65
CA THR A 24 -19.74 -14.40 2.05
C THR A 24 -19.68 -14.43 0.52
N ASN A 25 -18.82 -13.59 -0.08
CA ASN A 25 -18.68 -13.45 -1.52
C ASN A 25 -17.44 -14.19 -2.05
N SER A 26 -16.34 -14.21 -1.30
CA SER A 26 -15.11 -14.92 -1.67
C SER A 26 -14.25 -15.28 -0.46
N ALA A 27 -14.03 -16.57 -0.22
CA ALA A 27 -13.17 -17.03 0.88
C ALA A 27 -11.68 -16.72 0.64
N ALA A 28 -11.22 -16.82 -0.60
CA ALA A 28 -9.81 -16.59 -0.96
C ALA A 28 -9.41 -15.11 -0.85
N ASN A 29 -10.33 -14.19 -1.17
CA ASN A 29 -10.05 -12.74 -1.19
C ASN A 29 -10.45 -12.03 0.11
N ALA A 30 -11.15 -12.71 1.02
CA ALA A 30 -11.60 -12.12 2.28
C ALA A 30 -10.50 -12.02 3.34
N SER A 31 -9.32 -12.62 3.13
CA SER A 31 -8.18 -12.43 4.02
C SER A 31 -7.40 -11.21 3.59
N GLN A 32 -7.26 -10.24 4.47
CA GLN A 32 -6.60 -8.97 4.21
C GLN A 32 -5.58 -8.64 5.29
N TYR A 33 -4.61 -7.80 4.93
CA TYR A 33 -3.61 -7.29 5.88
C TYR A 33 -3.94 -5.85 6.27
N LEU A 34 -3.64 -5.47 7.50
CA LEU A 34 -3.82 -4.08 7.94
C LEU A 34 -2.74 -3.16 7.40
N LEU A 35 -3.18 -2.00 6.92
CA LEU A 35 -2.34 -0.86 6.49
C LEU A 35 -2.10 0.12 7.64
N GLY A 36 -3.10 0.34 8.49
CA GLY A 36 -2.99 1.19 9.66
C GLY A 36 -2.16 0.52 10.76
N ASP A 37 -1.46 1.34 11.54
CA ASP A 37 -0.92 0.93 12.83
C ASP A 37 -1.88 1.38 13.95
N ASP A 38 -1.84 0.71 15.08
CA ASP A 38 -2.75 0.93 16.21
C ASP A 38 -4.24 0.99 15.81
N VAL A 39 -4.70 0.07 14.97
CA VAL A 39 -6.08 0.03 14.47
C VAL A 39 -7.06 -0.30 15.59
N ALA A 40 -7.97 0.62 15.89
CA ALA A 40 -9.04 0.39 16.88
C ALA A 40 -10.05 -0.66 16.37
N LEU A 41 -10.12 -1.81 17.03
CA LEU A 41 -11.21 -2.78 16.87
C LEU A 41 -12.40 -2.30 17.71
N ARG A 42 -13.57 -2.20 17.08
CA ARG A 42 -14.77 -1.66 17.73
C ARG A 42 -15.92 -2.65 17.81
N ASP A 43 -16.84 -2.45 18.75
CA ASP A 43 -18.03 -3.26 18.92
C ASP A 43 -19.11 -3.01 17.85
N CYS A 44 -19.16 -1.80 17.29
CA CYS A 44 -19.99 -1.45 16.14
C CYS A 44 -19.26 -0.66 15.03
N ALA A 45 -19.94 -0.50 13.89
CA ALA A 45 -19.44 0.06 12.65
C ALA A 45 -19.36 1.61 12.63
N SER A 46 -18.72 2.23 13.63
CA SER A 46 -18.54 3.68 13.70
C SER A 46 -17.32 4.06 14.56
N THR A 47 -16.72 5.22 14.29
CA THR A 47 -15.63 5.78 15.09
C THR A 47 -16.03 6.18 16.51
N HIS A 48 -17.33 6.29 16.78
CA HIS A 48 -17.89 6.62 18.10
C HIS A 48 -18.18 5.39 18.97
N CYS A 49 -18.09 4.19 18.38
CA CYS A 49 -18.32 2.91 19.06
C CYS A 49 -17.20 2.60 20.08
N GLU A 50 -17.47 1.70 21.03
CA GLU A 50 -16.48 1.32 22.03
C GLU A 50 -15.26 0.68 21.36
N LYS A 51 -14.05 1.06 21.80
CA LYS A 51 -12.81 0.41 21.36
C LYS A 51 -12.58 -0.83 22.23
N LEU A 52 -12.74 -2.01 21.64
CA LEU A 52 -12.49 -3.31 22.27
C LEU A 52 -11.00 -3.55 22.49
N THR A 53 -10.18 -3.26 21.49
CA THR A 53 -8.72 -3.41 21.53
C THR A 53 -8.06 -2.62 20.40
N THR A 54 -6.75 -2.69 20.33
CA THR A 54 -5.92 -2.17 19.25
C THR A 54 -5.26 -3.31 18.48
N ILE A 55 -5.12 -3.19 17.16
CA ILE A 55 -4.51 -4.17 16.27
C ILE A 55 -3.33 -3.54 15.55
N ASN A 56 -2.20 -4.24 15.56
CA ASN A 56 -0.98 -3.77 14.92
C ASN A 56 -1.05 -3.87 13.39
N ILE A 57 -0.28 -3.01 12.73
CA ILE A 57 -0.10 -3.05 11.27
C ILE A 57 0.35 -4.42 10.75
N GLY A 58 -0.04 -4.79 9.54
CA GLY A 58 0.38 -6.06 8.94
C GLY A 58 -0.22 -7.31 9.60
N THR A 59 -1.18 -7.15 10.52
CA THR A 59 -1.99 -8.26 11.03
C THR A 59 -2.88 -8.79 9.91
N ASN A 60 -2.92 -10.12 9.75
CA ASN A 60 -3.85 -10.78 8.84
C ASN A 60 -5.22 -10.92 9.50
N VAL A 61 -6.26 -10.45 8.82
CA VAL A 61 -7.65 -10.46 9.29
C VAL A 61 -8.57 -11.04 8.24
N ARG A 62 -9.65 -11.69 8.68
CA ARG A 62 -10.70 -12.18 7.79
C ARG A 62 -11.89 -11.23 7.80
N LEU A 63 -12.28 -10.71 6.63
CA LEU A 63 -13.44 -9.82 6.48
C LEU A 63 -14.73 -10.64 6.41
N LEU A 64 -15.64 -10.42 7.36
CA LEU A 64 -16.88 -11.18 7.51
C LEU A 64 -18.09 -10.46 6.89
N ALA A 65 -18.15 -9.14 7.06
CA ALA A 65 -19.24 -8.28 6.60
C ALA A 65 -18.73 -6.84 6.42
N LYS A 66 -19.54 -5.99 5.79
CA LYS A 66 -19.30 -4.54 5.69
C LYS A 66 -20.56 -3.76 6.03
N SER A 67 -20.40 -2.55 6.53
CA SER A 67 -21.52 -1.64 6.84
C SER A 67 -22.24 -1.24 5.56
N GLU A 68 -23.52 -0.88 5.67
CA GLU A 68 -24.30 -0.42 4.51
C GLU A 68 -23.76 0.90 3.96
N THR A 69 -23.49 1.84 4.86
CA THR A 69 -22.99 3.18 4.55
C THR A 69 -21.47 3.27 4.65
N SER A 70 -20.86 4.03 3.75
CA SER A 70 -19.45 4.43 3.82
C SER A 70 -19.27 5.68 4.68
N GLN A 71 -18.03 5.90 5.11
CA GLN A 71 -17.59 7.10 5.81
C GLN A 71 -16.31 7.63 5.18
N THR A 72 -16.21 8.95 5.08
CA THR A 72 -15.00 9.63 4.63
C THR A 72 -14.18 10.09 5.82
N ILE A 73 -12.94 9.62 5.91
CA ILE A 73 -11.99 10.01 6.97
C ILE A 73 -10.68 10.38 6.28
N ASN A 74 -10.16 11.58 6.58
CA ASN A 74 -8.93 12.13 5.97
C ASN A 74 -8.94 12.12 4.43
N GLY A 75 -10.12 12.27 3.80
CA GLY A 75 -10.27 12.28 2.34
C GLY A 75 -10.26 10.90 1.68
N VAL A 76 -10.22 9.80 2.44
CA VAL A 76 -10.49 8.45 1.93
C VAL A 76 -11.92 8.08 2.29
N THR A 77 -12.67 7.55 1.33
CA THR A 77 -14.05 7.06 1.54
C THR A 77 -14.05 5.54 1.59
N SER A 78 -14.52 4.96 2.69
CA SER A 78 -14.62 3.51 2.85
C SER A 78 -15.67 3.11 3.88
N ARG A 79 -16.17 1.88 3.78
CA ARG A 79 -17.07 1.25 4.76
C ARG A 79 -16.33 0.76 5.99
N PHE A 80 -17.08 0.47 7.05
CA PHE A 80 -16.58 -0.35 8.15
C PHE A 80 -16.69 -1.83 7.78
N TYR A 81 -15.70 -2.61 8.17
CA TYR A 81 -15.65 -4.05 7.93
C TYR A 81 -15.66 -4.79 9.26
N LYS A 82 -16.55 -5.76 9.39
CA LYS A 82 -16.52 -6.71 10.48
C LYS A 82 -15.42 -7.72 10.21
N ILE A 83 -14.46 -7.84 11.12
CA ILE A 83 -13.29 -8.69 10.94
C ILE A 83 -13.21 -9.77 12.02
N LYS A 84 -12.49 -10.84 11.70
CA LYS A 84 -12.10 -11.89 12.66
C LYS A 84 -10.59 -12.08 12.65
N MET A 85 -10.00 -12.14 13.84
CA MET A 85 -8.61 -12.51 14.08
C MET A 85 -8.54 -13.42 15.33
N GLY A 86 -8.19 -14.69 15.12
CA GLY A 86 -8.29 -15.70 16.18
C GLY A 86 -9.70 -15.72 16.83
N PRO A 87 -9.82 -15.54 18.16
CA PRO A 87 -11.12 -15.49 18.85
C PRO A 87 -11.80 -14.11 18.78
N GLN A 88 -11.08 -13.05 18.40
CA GLN A 88 -11.59 -11.68 18.44
C GLN A 88 -12.40 -11.36 17.17
N VAL A 89 -13.53 -10.69 17.37
CA VAL A 89 -14.43 -10.21 16.32
C VAL A 89 -14.85 -8.79 16.65
N GLY A 90 -14.87 -7.92 15.65
CA GLY A 90 -15.31 -6.53 15.80
C GLY A 90 -15.23 -5.80 14.47
N TRP A 91 -15.32 -4.48 14.49
CA TRP A 91 -15.37 -3.63 13.32
C TRP A 91 -14.15 -2.72 13.22
N ILE A 92 -13.63 -2.55 12.01
CA ILE A 92 -12.56 -1.59 11.69
C ILE A 92 -12.99 -0.75 10.49
N TRP A 93 -12.48 0.46 10.36
CA TRP A 93 -12.71 1.29 9.19
C TRP A 93 -11.83 0.85 8.01
N GLY A 94 -12.42 0.69 6.82
CA GLY A 94 -11.78 0.05 5.67
C GLY A 94 -10.58 0.81 5.09
N GLY A 95 -10.47 2.13 5.32
CA GLY A 95 -9.28 2.89 4.94
C GLY A 95 -8.00 2.49 5.69
N LEU A 96 -8.11 1.63 6.72
CA LEU A 96 -6.98 1.04 7.46
C LEU A 96 -6.62 -0.37 6.97
N ILE A 97 -7.29 -0.88 5.93
CA ILE A 97 -7.00 -2.18 5.32
C ILE A 97 -6.12 -1.96 4.08
N SER A 98 -5.13 -2.83 3.90
CA SER A 98 -4.22 -2.81 2.76
C SER A 98 -4.96 -3.16 1.48
N GLN A 99 -4.89 -2.28 0.48
CA GLN A 99 -5.44 -2.53 -0.86
C GLN A 99 -4.57 -3.48 -1.67
N LYS A 100 -3.27 -3.55 -1.36
CA LYS A 100 -2.37 -4.55 -1.91
C LYS A 100 -1.27 -4.88 -0.94
N THR A 101 -1.03 -6.17 -0.76
CA THR A 101 0.07 -6.66 0.06
C THR A 101 1.04 -7.44 -0.81
N MET A 102 2.32 -7.13 -0.70
CA MET A 102 3.39 -7.82 -1.40
C MET A 102 4.36 -8.37 -0.36
N VAL A 103 4.86 -9.59 -0.55
CA VAL A 103 5.90 -10.17 0.31
C VAL A 103 7.24 -9.87 -0.33
N SER A 104 8.20 -9.38 0.45
CA SER A 104 9.55 -9.09 -0.05
C SER A 104 10.17 -10.32 -0.72
N ALA A 105 10.80 -10.09 -1.87
CA ALA A 105 11.51 -11.09 -2.66
C ALA A 105 12.87 -11.44 -2.04
N ILE A 106 13.40 -10.55 -1.20
CA ILE A 106 14.71 -10.70 -0.54
C ILE A 106 14.56 -11.26 0.89
N ASN A 107 13.58 -10.80 1.66
CA ASN A 107 13.32 -11.25 3.03
C ASN A 107 11.80 -11.49 3.25
N PRO A 108 11.32 -12.74 3.25
CA PRO A 108 9.89 -13.06 3.32
C PRO A 108 9.21 -12.68 4.65
N GLU A 109 9.97 -12.32 5.69
CA GLU A 109 9.41 -11.76 6.93
C GLU A 109 8.89 -10.33 6.74
N ILE A 110 9.34 -9.64 5.69
CA ILE A 110 8.92 -8.28 5.36
C ILE A 110 7.76 -8.33 4.39
N LYS A 111 6.72 -7.58 4.71
CA LYS A 111 5.60 -7.30 3.81
C LYS A 111 5.59 -5.82 3.46
N PHE A 112 5.14 -5.50 2.26
CA PHE A 112 4.82 -4.16 1.83
C PHE A 112 3.30 -4.05 1.74
N VAL A 113 2.72 -3.19 2.57
CA VAL A 113 1.27 -2.89 2.55
C VAL A 113 1.03 -1.55 1.88
N PHE A 114 0.10 -1.52 0.93
CA PHE A 114 -0.20 -0.37 0.09
C PHE A 114 -1.66 0.06 0.25
N GLY A 115 -1.90 1.37 0.23
CA GLY A 115 -3.23 1.91 0.09
C GLY A 115 -3.25 3.43 0.05
N GLU A 116 -4.45 3.99 0.00
CA GLU A 116 -4.66 5.43 0.09
C GLU A 116 -4.23 5.98 1.45
N ALA A 117 -3.67 7.19 1.43
CA ALA A 117 -3.27 7.96 2.60
C ALA A 117 -4.16 9.20 2.80
N GLY A 118 -5.14 9.41 1.92
CA GLY A 118 -6.00 10.59 1.93
C GLY A 118 -5.59 11.65 0.92
N VAL A 119 -5.93 12.90 1.24
CA VAL A 119 -5.55 14.08 0.45
C VAL A 119 -4.57 14.96 1.22
N ASP A 120 -3.66 15.63 0.52
CA ASP A 120 -2.82 16.65 1.13
C ASP A 120 -3.56 17.99 1.33
N TYR A 121 -2.88 18.98 1.91
CA TYR A 121 -3.44 20.31 2.18
C TYR A 121 -3.84 21.09 0.91
N LYS A 122 -3.39 20.66 -0.28
CA LYS A 122 -3.77 21.22 -1.58
C LYS A 122 -4.86 20.39 -2.27
N GLY A 123 -5.36 19.34 -1.62
CA GLY A 123 -6.37 18.46 -2.15
C GLY A 123 -5.85 17.34 -3.05
N TYR A 124 -4.53 17.16 -3.18
CA TYR A 124 -3.98 16.10 -4.04
C TYR A 124 -4.07 14.74 -3.36
N LYS A 125 -4.43 13.71 -4.15
CA LYS A 125 -4.51 12.35 -3.65
C LYS A 125 -3.12 11.80 -3.31
N ARG A 126 -3.02 11.16 -2.15
CA ARG A 126 -1.81 10.52 -1.64
C ARG A 126 -2.05 9.04 -1.43
N PHE A 127 -1.01 8.28 -1.77
CA PHE A 127 -0.88 6.87 -1.46
C PHE A 127 0.28 6.66 -0.52
N GLN A 128 0.30 5.52 0.15
CA GLN A 128 1.36 5.11 1.05
C GLN A 128 1.75 3.67 0.78
N ILE A 129 3.05 3.42 0.95
CA ILE A 129 3.63 2.09 1.03
C ILE A 129 4.35 2.02 2.37
N ARG A 130 4.05 0.98 3.15
CA ARG A 130 4.70 0.73 4.43
C ARG A 130 5.38 -0.62 4.39
N ALA A 131 6.65 -0.66 4.74
CA ALA A 131 7.39 -1.89 4.98
C ALA A 131 7.12 -2.33 6.41
N VAL A 132 6.69 -3.57 6.61
CA VAL A 132 6.27 -4.08 7.91
C VAL A 132 6.91 -5.43 8.20
N ARG A 133 7.27 -5.67 9.46
CA ARG A 133 7.77 -6.96 9.94
C ARG A 133 7.21 -7.21 11.33
N ASN A 134 6.63 -8.39 11.54
CA ASN A 134 6.13 -8.86 12.84
C ASN A 134 5.24 -7.85 13.58
N GLY A 135 4.33 -7.18 12.87
CA GLY A 135 3.42 -6.22 13.48
C GLY A 135 4.01 -4.82 13.70
N VAL A 136 5.18 -4.51 13.13
CA VAL A 136 5.87 -3.23 13.32
C VAL A 136 6.16 -2.59 11.97
N GLU A 137 5.89 -1.28 11.85
CA GLU A 137 6.33 -0.46 10.70
C GLU A 137 7.86 -0.28 10.75
N ILE A 138 8.54 -0.73 9.70
CA ILE A 138 9.98 -0.52 9.49
C ILE A 138 10.23 0.86 8.89
N ASP A 139 9.48 1.18 7.83
CA ASP A 139 9.59 2.44 7.12
C ASP A 139 8.32 2.71 6.31
N LYS A 140 8.12 3.97 5.94
CA LYS A 140 6.95 4.44 5.18
C LYS A 140 7.36 5.47 4.16
N ILE A 141 6.79 5.38 2.96
CA ILE A 141 6.88 6.41 1.94
C ILE A 141 5.50 6.79 1.43
N PHE A 142 5.35 8.05 1.04
CA PHE A 142 4.15 8.55 0.39
C PHE A 142 4.40 8.80 -1.08
N VAL A 143 3.40 8.47 -1.90
CA VAL A 143 3.42 8.72 -3.33
C VAL A 143 2.25 9.65 -3.65
N LYS A 144 2.55 10.78 -4.29
CA LYS A 144 1.53 11.67 -4.84
C LYS A 144 1.18 11.20 -6.24
N SER A 145 -0.09 10.95 -6.50
CA SER A 145 -0.59 10.55 -7.83
C SER A 145 -2.11 10.64 -7.86
N GLU A 146 -2.66 11.07 -8.99
CA GLU A 146 -4.11 11.07 -9.22
C GLU A 146 -4.59 9.75 -9.84
N THR A 147 -3.69 8.99 -10.47
CA THR A 147 -4.03 7.80 -11.28
C THR A 147 -3.57 6.48 -10.65
N LEU A 148 -2.67 6.53 -9.66
CA LEU A 148 -2.17 5.34 -8.99
C LEU A 148 -3.33 4.55 -8.36
N ASN A 149 -3.25 3.24 -8.44
CA ASN A 149 -4.18 2.32 -7.79
C ASN A 149 -3.47 0.97 -7.55
N HIS A 150 -4.12 0.08 -6.82
CA HIS A 150 -3.53 -1.19 -6.40
C HIS A 150 -3.15 -2.14 -7.57
N ASN A 151 -3.71 -1.96 -8.76
CA ASN A 151 -3.34 -2.78 -9.93
C ASN A 151 -2.01 -2.33 -10.55
N LEU A 152 -1.61 -1.07 -10.34
CA LEU A 152 -0.41 -0.49 -10.93
C LEU A 152 0.85 -0.68 -10.08
N ILE A 153 0.71 -1.13 -8.84
CA ILE A 153 1.85 -1.40 -7.96
C ILE A 153 2.23 -2.87 -8.00
N SER A 154 3.48 -3.21 -8.31
CA SER A 154 3.95 -4.60 -8.27
C SER A 154 5.38 -4.70 -7.74
N LEU A 155 5.71 -5.84 -7.15
CA LEU A 155 7.06 -6.14 -6.71
C LEU A 155 7.78 -6.89 -7.85
N ILE A 156 8.98 -6.44 -8.22
CA ILE A 156 9.82 -7.20 -9.15
C ILE A 156 10.19 -8.52 -8.46
N ASN A 157 9.83 -9.63 -9.11
CA ASN A 157 10.03 -10.96 -8.55
C ASN A 157 11.53 -11.27 -8.35
N LYS A 158 11.84 -12.32 -7.57
CA LYS A 158 13.24 -12.65 -7.24
C LYS A 158 14.07 -13.03 -8.47
N GLN A 159 13.48 -13.67 -9.46
CA GLN A 159 14.14 -14.16 -10.67
C GLN A 159 14.63 -12.99 -11.55
N ASP A 160 13.81 -11.94 -11.65
CA ASP A 160 14.07 -10.75 -12.46
C ASP A 160 14.80 -9.66 -11.66
N ASN A 161 14.81 -9.77 -10.33
CA ASN A 161 15.45 -8.80 -9.44
C ASN A 161 16.96 -9.03 -9.36
N THR A 162 17.69 -8.37 -10.26
CA THR A 162 19.16 -8.39 -10.26
C THR A 162 19.80 -7.37 -9.31
N TYR A 163 19.01 -6.54 -8.62
CA TYR A 163 19.47 -5.39 -7.84
C TYR A 163 19.92 -5.74 -6.41
N GLY A 164 19.62 -6.95 -5.94
CA GLY A 164 19.97 -7.41 -4.59
C GLY A 164 19.20 -6.69 -3.48
N THR A 165 18.07 -6.06 -3.82
CA THR A 165 17.22 -5.27 -2.94
C THR A 165 15.80 -5.30 -3.49
N ASP A 166 14.76 -5.16 -2.66
CA ASP A 166 13.40 -5.14 -3.19
C ASP A 166 13.14 -3.88 -4.02
N VAL A 167 12.48 -4.05 -5.17
CA VAL A 167 12.08 -2.96 -6.05
C VAL A 167 10.60 -3.12 -6.38
N ILE A 168 9.84 -2.09 -6.06
CA ILE A 168 8.40 -2.00 -6.31
C ILE A 168 8.21 -1.01 -7.45
N THR A 169 7.51 -1.42 -8.51
CA THR A 169 7.12 -0.54 -9.61
C THR A 169 5.79 0.13 -9.27
N LEU A 170 5.59 1.34 -9.77
CA LEU A 170 4.33 2.09 -9.66
C LEU A 170 3.64 2.19 -11.03
N CYS A 171 3.91 1.24 -11.92
CA CYS A 171 3.37 1.17 -13.27
C CYS A 171 3.09 -0.29 -13.68
N ASN A 172 2.10 -0.49 -14.54
CA ASN A 172 1.79 -1.82 -15.06
C ASN A 172 2.86 -2.26 -16.08
N THR A 173 3.57 -3.35 -15.79
CA THR A 173 4.63 -3.87 -16.66
C THR A 173 4.11 -4.88 -17.70
N GLU A 174 2.85 -5.31 -17.61
CA GLU A 174 2.26 -6.37 -18.45
C GLU A 174 1.27 -5.83 -19.50
N GLY A 175 1.17 -4.51 -19.68
CA GLY A 175 0.35 -3.89 -20.73
C GLY A 175 0.91 -2.53 -21.16
N GLU A 176 0.61 -2.12 -22.39
CA GLU A 176 1.11 -0.93 -23.11
C GLU A 176 0.87 0.45 -22.43
N SER A 177 0.45 0.49 -21.17
CA SER A 177 0.21 1.73 -20.43
C SER A 177 1.34 2.03 -19.45
N CYS A 178 2.55 2.21 -19.98
CA CYS A 178 3.60 3.03 -19.35
C CYS A 178 3.85 4.33 -20.14
N GLU A 179 3.14 4.54 -21.25
CA GLU A 179 3.50 5.58 -22.21
C GLU A 179 2.96 6.97 -21.88
N VAL A 180 1.98 7.12 -20.98
CA VAL A 180 1.35 8.42 -20.73
C VAL A 180 0.96 8.64 -19.26
N ALA A 181 1.95 8.74 -18.37
CA ALA A 181 1.89 9.56 -17.15
C ALA A 181 3.26 9.55 -16.44
N ASP A 182 3.95 10.70 -16.47
CA ASP A 182 5.08 11.10 -15.61
C ASP A 182 6.07 10.00 -15.20
N SER A 183 7.20 9.92 -15.93
CA SER A 183 8.47 9.24 -15.58
C SER A 183 8.36 7.98 -14.72
N LYS A 184 8.63 6.80 -15.29
CA LYS A 184 8.76 5.52 -14.58
C LYS A 184 9.29 5.71 -13.15
N SER A 185 8.44 5.48 -12.16
CA SER A 185 8.78 5.68 -10.76
C SER A 185 8.84 4.33 -10.06
N TYR A 186 9.93 4.13 -9.33
CA TYR A 186 10.22 2.94 -8.55
C TYR A 186 10.32 3.28 -7.09
N ILE A 187 9.94 2.35 -6.23
CA ILE A 187 10.22 2.38 -4.80
C ILE A 187 11.22 1.28 -4.51
N VAL A 188 12.38 1.65 -4.01
CA VAL A 188 13.46 0.74 -3.63
C VAL A 188 13.40 0.58 -2.12
N PHE A 189 13.39 -0.67 -1.64
CA PHE A 189 13.55 -0.95 -0.23
C PHE A 189 14.92 -1.56 0.03
N LYS A 190 15.81 -0.77 0.64
CA LYS A 190 17.20 -1.13 0.93
C LYS A 190 17.58 -0.65 2.33
N ASP A 191 18.33 -1.47 3.07
CA ASP A 191 18.83 -1.11 4.41
C ASP A 191 17.71 -0.62 5.35
N ASN A 192 16.55 -1.30 5.30
CA ASN A 192 15.33 -0.94 6.04
C ASN A 192 14.75 0.44 5.69
N LYS A 193 15.03 0.98 4.49
CA LYS A 193 14.51 2.27 4.01
C LYS A 193 13.84 2.17 2.65
N LEU A 194 12.68 2.81 2.53
CA LEU A 194 11.93 3.01 1.30
C LEU A 194 12.39 4.31 0.65
N MET A 195 12.79 4.24 -0.61
CA MET A 195 13.27 5.38 -1.38
C MET A 195 12.61 5.41 -2.75
N GLN A 196 12.08 6.56 -3.15
CA GLN A 196 11.54 6.75 -4.49
C GLN A 196 12.65 7.17 -5.45
N THR A 197 12.67 6.58 -6.65
CA THR A 197 13.61 6.93 -7.73
C THR A 197 12.94 6.81 -9.09
N SER A 198 13.37 7.63 -10.05
CA SER A 198 12.97 7.55 -11.46
C SER A 198 13.89 6.65 -12.30
N SER A 199 14.98 6.15 -11.71
CA SER A 199 15.95 5.29 -12.40
C SER A 199 16.57 4.25 -11.47
N LEU A 200 16.80 3.05 -12.00
CA LEU A 200 17.48 1.95 -11.31
C LEU A 200 18.97 1.82 -11.68
N ALA A 201 19.48 2.67 -12.60
CA ALA A 201 20.86 2.57 -13.10
C ALA A 201 21.93 2.70 -11.99
N ALA A 202 21.64 3.44 -10.92
CA ALA A 202 22.54 3.55 -9.78
C ALA A 202 22.68 2.23 -9.00
N LEU A 203 21.64 1.38 -8.98
CA LEU A 203 21.67 0.07 -8.34
C LEU A 203 22.49 -0.93 -9.15
N GLU A 204 22.48 -0.81 -10.49
CA GLU A 204 23.25 -1.67 -11.40
C GLU A 204 24.77 -1.43 -11.26
N LYS A 205 25.18 -0.17 -11.11
CA LYS A 205 26.60 0.22 -11.01
C LYS A 205 27.31 -0.30 -9.75
N VAL A 206 26.59 -0.46 -8.63
CA VAL A 206 27.15 -1.00 -7.38
C VAL A 206 27.58 -2.46 -7.57
N LYS A 207 26.90 -3.21 -8.44
CA LYS A 207 27.20 -4.60 -8.75
C LYS A 207 28.48 -4.75 -9.57
N PHE A 208 28.67 -3.90 -10.58
CA PHE A 208 29.90 -3.91 -11.41
C PHE A 208 31.15 -3.61 -10.58
N LYS A 209 31.08 -2.67 -9.63
CA LYS A 209 32.19 -2.45 -8.70
C LYS A 209 32.48 -3.72 -7.88
N LYS A 210 31.47 -4.34 -7.26
CA LYS A 210 31.67 -5.54 -6.43
C LYS A 210 32.22 -6.75 -7.23
N ALA A 211 31.86 -6.90 -8.50
CA ALA A 211 32.41 -7.91 -9.40
C ALA A 211 33.85 -7.61 -9.85
N SER A 212 34.21 -6.33 -10.06
CA SER A 212 35.57 -5.93 -10.44
C SER A 212 36.63 -6.15 -9.35
N TYR A 213 36.24 -6.27 -8.08
CA TYR A 213 37.15 -6.63 -6.99
C TYR A 213 37.34 -8.15 -6.81
N ALA A 214 36.61 -8.98 -7.57
CA ALA A 214 36.72 -10.44 -7.52
C ALA A 214 37.61 -11.01 -8.63
N PHE A 215 38.25 -10.17 -9.45
CA PHE A 215 39.17 -10.59 -10.52
C PHE A 215 40.54 -9.93 -10.34
N SER A 216 41.25 -10.32 -9.28
CA SER A 216 42.70 -10.12 -9.15
C SER A 216 43.20 -11.06 -8.06
N CYS A 217 43.84 -12.15 -8.50
CA CYS A 217 44.92 -12.91 -7.86
C CYS A 217 44.83 -14.38 -8.26
N GLU A 218 45.22 -14.70 -9.50
CA GLU A 218 46.08 -15.85 -9.77
C GLU A 218 47.12 -15.33 -10.77
N LEU A 219 48.24 -14.83 -10.21
CA LEU A 219 49.48 -14.67 -10.95
C LEU A 219 50.14 -16.04 -10.94
N ASP A 220 50.44 -16.52 -12.15
CA ASP A 220 51.22 -17.70 -12.44
C ASP A 220 52.50 -17.72 -11.59
N ASN A 221 52.75 -18.85 -10.92
CA ASN A 221 54.10 -19.21 -10.48
C ASN A 221 54.60 -20.32 -11.40
N GLU A 222 55.77 -20.03 -11.98
CA GLU A 222 56.60 -20.88 -12.85
C GLU A 222 56.81 -22.32 -12.37
#